data_AF-A0A4U1YTF1-F1
#
_entry.id   AF-A0A4U1YTF1-F1
#
_cell.length_a   1.000
_cell.length_b   1.000
_cell.length_c   1.000
_cell.angle_alpha   90.00
_cell.angle_beta   90.00
_cell.angle_gamma   90.00
#
_symmetry.space_group_name_H-M   'P 1'
#
loop_
_entity.id
_entity.type
_entity.pdbx_description
1 polymer ?
#
loop_
_entity_poly.entity_id
_entity_poly.type
_entity_poly.pdbx_seq_one_letter_code
_entity_poly.pdbx_strand_id
1 'polypeptide(L)'
;MNSAEAVSQHALEESNYKACFLIPCFNHGATMPSVVSSLLNFKLPIIIVDDGSELETKQFLTPLADSPSVTLVTLEQNQGKGGAVKAGIKRAQELGFSHAIQIDADGQHDLEALPALIQASQAKPMRLISGQPIYDDSVPKARLYGRYATHIWVWIETLSLSIKDSMCGFRTYPVNQTQAVLSKYDVGSRMDFDIEILVRLYWEGCDIDFVETRVIYPENGISHFDALWDNVKISWMHTRLFFGMLPRAPKLIARHFKSDSAKKLSAENSQGSSADSRQVNSEQISSEQPHWSRTQERGTVLGIKLLLAVYTLLGRGVFNLILRGVMRYYHLTGKRARNASEQYLFQLKAYAEQQNIELPAELTSYNHLLSFGHTMLDKLAAWKGDFSADNLTIHGQDQFESMVANQQGVLILGSHLGNIELCRALGRRHSNIKINALVFTEHAERFNSVMKAVNPQSDLNLIQVTSMGPDTAILLQQKLEQGEWIVIVGDRTSTSKESRSVWAEFLGKKAPFPQGPFMLASVLKAPVFLLFGLRDDSQSKPHFNVYFEHFSDKIELPRKTREQSLQQVVQKYADRLEHYTLKAPLQWYNFFNFWTLSKHHDEKESK
;
A
#
# COMPACT_ATOMS: atom_id res chain seq x y z
N MET A 1 -3.01 -60.01 -15.61
CA MET A 1 -3.46 -59.19 -14.46
C MET A 1 -2.25 -58.41 -14.01
N ASN A 2 -2.21 -57.12 -14.35
CA ASN A 2 -0.99 -56.33 -14.40
C ASN A 2 -0.56 -55.85 -13.01
N SER A 3 0.71 -56.06 -12.72
CA SER A 3 1.46 -55.59 -11.55
C SER A 3 1.45 -54.06 -11.35
N ALA A 4 0.95 -53.28 -12.31
CA ALA A 4 0.79 -51.84 -12.20
C ALA A 4 -0.39 -51.42 -11.31
N GLU A 5 -1.47 -52.22 -11.23
CA GLU A 5 -2.61 -51.92 -10.34
C GLU A 5 -2.28 -52.25 -8.87
N ALA A 6 -1.46 -53.27 -8.63
CA ALA A 6 -1.01 -53.64 -7.28
C ALA A 6 -0.01 -52.63 -6.70
N VAL A 7 0.86 -52.03 -7.53
CA VAL A 7 1.78 -50.96 -7.10
C VAL A 7 1.02 -49.65 -6.83
N SER A 8 -0.08 -49.38 -7.55
CA SER A 8 -0.90 -48.19 -7.31
C SER A 8 -1.82 -48.31 -6.09
N GLN A 9 -2.18 -49.53 -5.67
CA GLN A 9 -2.93 -49.75 -4.43
C GLN A 9 -2.03 -49.79 -3.18
N HIS A 10 -0.80 -50.32 -3.28
CA HIS A 10 0.15 -50.28 -2.16
C HIS A 10 0.75 -48.88 -1.89
N ALA A 11 0.76 -47.97 -2.86
CA ALA A 11 1.21 -46.59 -2.65
C ALA A 11 0.22 -45.72 -1.84
N LEU A 12 -1.00 -46.20 -1.62
CA LEU A 12 -2.04 -45.49 -0.85
C LEU A 12 -2.01 -45.79 0.66
N GLU A 13 -1.20 -46.76 1.10
CA GLU A 13 -1.14 -47.22 2.51
C GLU A 13 -0.08 -46.51 3.39
N GLU A 14 0.69 -45.55 2.86
CA GLU A 14 1.65 -44.75 3.66
C GLU A 14 1.49 -43.22 3.52
N SER A 15 0.29 -42.72 3.24
CA SER A 15 -0.01 -41.31 3.55
C SER A 15 -0.51 -41.24 4.99
N ASN A 16 0.26 -40.62 5.90
CA ASN A 16 -0.12 -40.36 7.30
C ASN A 16 -1.25 -39.30 7.43
N TYR A 17 -2.11 -39.21 6.41
CA TYR A 17 -3.17 -38.24 6.26
C TYR A 17 -4.51 -38.86 6.67
N LYS A 18 -4.84 -38.70 7.95
CA LYS A 18 -6.14 -39.01 8.55
C LYS A 18 -6.81 -37.70 8.97
N ALA A 19 -7.82 -37.24 8.24
CA ALA A 19 -8.51 -35.97 8.48
C ALA A 19 -9.90 -36.16 9.11
N CYS A 20 -10.38 -35.16 9.84
CA CYS A 20 -11.76 -35.06 10.32
C CYS A 20 -12.31 -33.65 10.12
N PHE A 21 -13.63 -33.51 10.04
CA PHE A 21 -14.30 -32.22 10.20
C PHE A 21 -14.40 -31.85 11.68
N LEU A 22 -14.29 -30.56 11.98
CA LEU A 22 -14.44 -30.00 13.31
C LEU A 22 -15.44 -28.85 13.27
N ILE A 23 -16.57 -28.99 13.97
CA ILE A 23 -17.68 -28.05 13.95
C ILE A 23 -17.91 -27.49 15.36
N PRO A 24 -17.40 -26.29 15.68
CA PRO A 24 -17.77 -25.59 16.91
C PRO A 24 -19.21 -25.07 16.80
N CYS A 25 -20.07 -25.43 17.75
CA CYS A 25 -21.48 -25.06 17.77
C CYS A 25 -21.84 -24.39 19.11
N PHE A 26 -22.36 -23.16 19.04
CA PHE A 26 -23.01 -22.48 20.15
C PHE A 26 -24.36 -21.94 19.68
N ASN A 27 -25.46 -22.49 20.17
CA ASN A 27 -26.83 -22.06 19.85
C ASN A 27 -27.20 -22.05 18.33
N HIS A 28 -26.55 -22.89 17.53
CA HIS A 28 -26.83 -23.06 16.08
C HIS A 28 -27.47 -24.43 15.77
N GLY A 29 -28.27 -25.00 16.69
CA GLY A 29 -28.81 -26.35 16.54
C GLY A 29 -29.60 -26.60 15.26
N ALA A 30 -30.43 -25.64 14.83
CA ALA A 30 -31.30 -25.79 13.67
C ALA A 30 -30.56 -25.99 12.34
N THR A 31 -29.33 -25.48 12.20
CA THR A 31 -28.51 -25.61 10.99
C THR A 31 -27.65 -26.88 11.01
N MET A 32 -27.43 -27.50 12.17
CA MET A 32 -26.52 -28.63 12.30
C MET A 32 -26.90 -29.86 11.45
N PRO A 33 -28.18 -30.28 11.34
CA PRO A 33 -28.54 -31.42 10.50
C PRO A 33 -28.18 -31.24 9.02
N SER A 34 -28.36 -30.03 8.47
CA SER A 34 -28.04 -29.76 7.07
C SER A 34 -26.52 -29.68 6.84
N VAL A 35 -25.78 -29.07 7.77
CA VAL A 35 -24.31 -29.03 7.73
C VAL A 35 -23.72 -30.43 7.82
N VAL A 36 -24.18 -31.28 8.75
CA VAL A 36 -23.69 -32.67 8.85
C VAL A 36 -24.01 -33.44 7.57
N SER A 37 -25.25 -33.34 7.08
CA SER A 37 -25.69 -34.06 5.87
C SER A 37 -24.86 -33.69 4.63
N SER A 38 -24.48 -32.42 4.46
CA SER A 38 -23.68 -31.98 3.33
C SER A 38 -22.23 -32.47 3.38
N LEU A 39 -21.69 -32.69 4.59
CA LEU A 39 -20.33 -33.18 4.81
C LEU A 39 -20.18 -34.70 4.68
N LEU A 40 -21.27 -35.48 4.84
CA LEU A 40 -21.24 -36.95 4.73
C LEU A 40 -20.70 -37.44 3.38
N ASN A 41 -20.90 -36.66 2.31
CA ASN A 41 -20.42 -36.98 0.96
C ASN A 41 -18.89 -37.08 0.87
N PHE A 42 -18.16 -36.43 1.77
CA PHE A 42 -16.70 -36.43 1.80
C PHE A 42 -16.11 -37.63 2.54
N LYS A 43 -16.95 -38.45 3.21
CA LYS A 43 -16.55 -39.67 3.92
C LYS A 43 -15.44 -39.45 4.96
N LEU A 44 -15.41 -38.27 5.59
CA LEU A 44 -14.51 -37.97 6.71
C LEU A 44 -15.30 -37.97 8.03
N PRO A 45 -14.72 -38.45 9.13
CA PRO A 45 -15.34 -38.35 10.45
C PRO A 45 -15.60 -36.89 10.84
N ILE A 46 -16.63 -36.66 11.64
CA ILE A 46 -17.08 -35.34 12.07
C ILE A 46 -16.96 -35.26 13.60
N ILE A 47 -16.30 -34.23 14.10
CA ILE A 47 -16.28 -33.86 15.51
C ILE A 47 -17.13 -32.62 15.67
N ILE A 48 -18.23 -32.72 16.40
CA ILE A 48 -19.07 -31.58 16.78
C ILE A 48 -18.70 -31.20 18.21
N VAL A 49 -18.46 -29.91 18.45
CA VAL A 49 -18.21 -29.39 19.80
C VAL A 49 -19.37 -28.48 20.19
N ASP A 50 -20.21 -28.96 21.10
CA ASP A 50 -21.24 -28.14 21.76
C ASP A 50 -20.58 -27.27 22.84
N ASP A 51 -20.49 -25.97 22.58
CA ASP A 51 -19.87 -24.96 23.45
C ASP A 51 -20.84 -24.47 24.55
N GLY A 52 -21.45 -25.41 25.28
CA GLY A 52 -22.40 -25.10 26.34
C GLY A 52 -23.70 -24.48 25.85
N SER A 53 -24.27 -24.99 24.76
CA SER A 53 -25.52 -24.48 24.18
C SER A 53 -26.76 -24.76 25.05
N GLU A 54 -27.83 -24.04 24.73
CA GLU A 54 -29.15 -24.23 25.33
C GLU A 54 -29.81 -25.57 24.95
N LEU A 55 -30.84 -25.96 25.71
CA LEU A 55 -31.52 -27.24 25.55
C LEU A 55 -32.08 -27.45 24.14
N GLU A 56 -32.59 -26.39 23.50
CA GLU A 56 -33.10 -26.44 22.14
C GLU A 56 -32.02 -26.88 21.14
N THR A 57 -30.80 -26.35 21.24
CA THR A 57 -29.69 -26.76 20.38
C THR A 57 -29.26 -28.21 20.67
N LYS A 58 -29.25 -28.61 21.94
CA LYS A 58 -28.92 -29.99 22.34
C LYS A 58 -29.89 -31.02 21.77
N GLN A 59 -31.17 -30.66 21.59
CA GLN A 59 -32.17 -31.53 20.95
C GLN A 59 -31.83 -31.82 19.48
N PHE A 60 -31.20 -30.89 18.76
CA PHE A 60 -30.73 -31.13 17.40
C PHE A 60 -29.40 -31.91 17.37
N LEU A 61 -28.51 -31.69 18.34
CA LEU A 61 -27.18 -32.32 18.36
C LEU A 61 -27.21 -33.80 18.78
N THR A 62 -28.09 -34.16 19.73
CA THR A 62 -28.13 -35.51 20.30
C THR A 62 -28.37 -36.59 19.22
N PRO A 63 -29.36 -36.47 18.32
CA PRO A 63 -29.59 -37.46 17.26
C PRO A 63 -28.45 -37.56 16.25
N LEU A 64 -27.66 -36.49 16.06
CA LEU A 64 -26.52 -36.51 15.15
C LEU A 64 -25.38 -37.38 15.70
N ALA A 65 -25.27 -37.50 17.02
CA ALA A 65 -24.28 -38.33 17.69
C ALA A 65 -24.53 -39.84 17.55
N ASP A 66 -25.74 -40.25 17.16
CA ASP A 66 -26.07 -41.67 16.89
C ASP A 66 -25.40 -42.19 15.61
N SER A 67 -24.93 -41.29 14.74
CA SER A 67 -24.18 -41.67 13.54
C SER A 67 -22.76 -42.12 13.91
N PRO A 68 -22.28 -43.29 13.43
CA PRO A 68 -20.95 -43.81 13.78
C PRO A 68 -19.79 -42.94 13.27
N SER A 69 -20.07 -42.04 12.33
CA SER A 69 -19.07 -41.10 11.80
C SER A 69 -19.02 -39.78 12.56
N VAL A 70 -19.88 -39.57 13.56
CA VAL A 70 -20.00 -38.32 14.32
C VAL A 70 -19.54 -38.55 15.77
N THR A 71 -18.70 -37.65 16.27
CA THR A 71 -18.31 -37.57 17.68
C THR A 71 -18.80 -36.26 18.24
N LEU A 72 -19.65 -36.31 19.27
CA LEU A 72 -20.11 -35.12 19.99
C LEU A 72 -19.25 -34.90 21.24
N VAL A 73 -18.70 -33.68 21.37
CA VAL A 73 -18.01 -33.20 22.56
C VAL A 73 -18.84 -32.08 23.17
N THR A 74 -19.22 -32.20 24.44
CA THR A 74 -20.03 -31.17 25.12
C THR A 74 -19.22 -30.48 26.21
N LEU A 75 -19.17 -29.15 26.15
CA LEU A 75 -18.59 -28.29 27.17
C LEU A 75 -19.67 -27.86 28.16
N GLU A 76 -19.31 -27.74 29.45
CA GLU A 76 -20.26 -27.39 30.52
C GLU A 76 -20.81 -25.97 30.39
N GLN A 77 -19.98 -25.04 29.91
CA GLN A 77 -20.30 -23.63 29.75
C GLN A 77 -19.68 -23.08 28.46
N ASN A 78 -20.24 -22.00 27.92
CA ASN A 78 -19.72 -21.31 26.75
C ASN A 78 -18.34 -20.69 27.01
N GLN A 79 -17.34 -21.19 26.27
CA GLN A 79 -15.95 -20.71 26.30
C GLN A 79 -15.63 -19.80 25.10
N GLY A 80 -16.51 -19.78 24.10
CA GLY A 80 -16.38 -19.08 22.83
C GLY A 80 -15.84 -19.99 21.74
N LYS A 81 -16.00 -19.55 20.49
CA LYS A 81 -15.57 -20.28 19.29
C LYS A 81 -14.16 -20.87 19.40
N GLY A 82 -13.19 -20.08 19.86
CA GLY A 82 -11.82 -20.54 20.05
C GLY A 82 -11.69 -21.61 21.15
N GLY A 83 -12.44 -21.52 22.24
CA GLY A 83 -12.52 -22.56 23.27
C GLY A 83 -13.05 -23.88 22.70
N ALA A 84 -14.14 -23.82 21.94
CA ALA A 84 -14.71 -24.97 21.26
C ALA A 84 -13.73 -25.60 20.24
N VAL A 85 -13.06 -24.79 19.42
CA VAL A 85 -12.05 -25.28 18.47
C VAL A 85 -10.88 -25.93 19.20
N LYS A 86 -10.36 -25.37 20.30
CA LYS A 86 -9.30 -26.00 21.10
C LYS A 86 -9.70 -27.36 21.64
N ALA A 87 -10.91 -27.48 22.20
CA ALA A 87 -11.44 -28.75 22.69
C ALA A 87 -11.55 -29.77 21.54
N GLY A 88 -12.00 -29.30 20.38
CA GLY A 88 -12.06 -30.07 19.13
C GLY A 88 -10.71 -30.58 18.64
N ILE A 89 -9.69 -29.72 18.57
CA ILE A 89 -8.32 -30.10 18.18
C ILE A 89 -7.74 -31.12 19.15
N LYS A 90 -7.94 -30.92 20.46
CA LYS A 90 -7.53 -31.89 21.48
C LYS A 90 -8.21 -33.25 21.25
N ARG A 91 -9.52 -33.27 21.02
CA ARG A 91 -10.26 -34.50 20.74
C ARG A 91 -9.81 -35.16 19.45
N ALA A 92 -9.55 -34.38 18.41
CA ALA A 92 -9.03 -34.87 17.15
C ALA A 92 -7.68 -35.58 17.34
N GLN A 93 -6.79 -35.01 18.18
CA GLN A 93 -5.52 -35.63 18.53
C GLN A 93 -5.70 -36.96 19.29
N GLU A 94 -6.59 -37.00 20.29
CA GLU A 94 -6.88 -38.22 21.06
C GLU A 94 -7.41 -39.36 20.18
N LEU A 95 -8.16 -39.04 19.13
CA LEU A 95 -8.68 -39.99 18.13
C LEU A 95 -7.66 -40.33 17.01
N GLY A 96 -6.44 -39.78 17.12
CA GLY A 96 -5.34 -40.03 16.20
C GLY A 96 -5.50 -39.37 14.83
N PHE A 97 -6.29 -38.30 14.71
CA PHE A 97 -6.37 -37.53 13.47
C PHE A 97 -5.11 -36.69 13.28
N SER A 98 -4.62 -36.67 12.04
CA SER A 98 -3.50 -35.84 11.60
C SER A 98 -3.93 -34.41 11.24
N HIS A 99 -5.17 -34.24 10.75
CA HIS A 99 -5.70 -32.97 10.26
C HIS A 99 -7.12 -32.75 10.77
N ALA A 100 -7.46 -31.52 11.11
CA ALA A 100 -8.81 -31.11 11.50
C ALA A 100 -9.28 -29.95 10.62
N ILE A 101 -10.38 -30.15 9.92
CA ILE A 101 -10.98 -29.19 8.98
C ILE A 101 -12.10 -28.47 9.71
N GLN A 102 -11.87 -27.22 10.08
CA GLN A 102 -12.85 -26.38 10.76
C GLN A 102 -13.94 -25.92 9.79
N ILE A 103 -15.19 -26.20 10.15
CA ILE A 103 -16.41 -25.75 9.46
C ILE A 103 -17.29 -25.04 10.49
N ASP A 104 -17.81 -23.85 10.17
CA ASP A 104 -18.71 -23.13 11.07
C ASP A 104 -20.12 -23.76 11.07
N ALA A 105 -20.77 -23.77 12.23
CA ALA A 105 -22.08 -24.39 12.44
C ALA A 105 -23.25 -23.68 11.74
N ASP A 106 -23.06 -22.43 11.31
CA ASP A 106 -24.08 -21.58 10.68
C ASP A 106 -24.34 -21.90 9.20
N GLY A 107 -23.55 -22.79 8.60
CA GLY A 107 -23.67 -23.18 7.19
C GLY A 107 -23.16 -22.13 6.20
N GLN A 108 -22.36 -21.15 6.64
CA GLN A 108 -21.86 -20.06 5.78
C GLN A 108 -20.67 -20.45 4.86
N HIS A 109 -20.29 -21.72 4.82
CA HIS A 109 -19.11 -22.18 4.06
C HIS A 109 -19.45 -22.57 2.63
N ASP A 110 -18.61 -22.11 1.71
CA ASP A 110 -18.59 -22.55 0.31
C ASP A 110 -18.04 -23.98 0.23
N LEU A 111 -18.93 -24.96 0.27
CA LEU A 111 -18.59 -26.37 0.16
C LEU A 111 -17.93 -26.71 -1.19
N GLU A 112 -18.04 -25.86 -2.22
CA GLU A 112 -17.31 -26.03 -3.49
C GLU A 112 -15.80 -25.88 -3.31
N ALA A 113 -15.35 -25.11 -2.29
CA ALA A 113 -13.94 -24.93 -1.98
C ALA A 113 -13.34 -26.07 -1.15
N LEU A 114 -14.17 -26.95 -0.58
CA LEU A 114 -13.74 -28.01 0.35
C LEU A 114 -12.84 -29.08 -0.29
N PRO A 115 -13.10 -29.59 -1.52
CA PRO A 115 -12.18 -30.49 -2.21
C PRO A 115 -10.78 -29.91 -2.37
N ALA A 116 -10.68 -28.63 -2.74
CA ALA A 116 -9.40 -27.94 -2.93
C ALA A 116 -8.65 -27.76 -1.59
N LEU A 117 -9.38 -27.49 -0.49
CA LEU A 117 -8.80 -27.40 0.85
C LEU A 117 -8.23 -28.76 1.33
N ILE A 118 -8.98 -29.84 1.12
CA ILE A 118 -8.55 -31.21 1.44
C ILE A 118 -7.32 -31.59 0.60
N GLN A 119 -7.38 -31.39 -0.71
CA GLN A 119 -6.26 -31.71 -1.60
C GLN A 119 -4.99 -30.92 -1.25
N ALA A 120 -5.12 -29.63 -0.95
CA ALA A 120 -3.99 -28.80 -0.57
C ALA A 120 -3.34 -29.25 0.75
N SER A 121 -4.14 -29.67 1.72
CA SER A 121 -3.62 -30.17 3.01
C SER A 121 -3.00 -31.56 2.89
N GLN A 122 -3.53 -32.42 2.00
CA GLN A 122 -2.89 -33.70 1.64
C GLN A 122 -1.52 -33.49 1.00
N ALA A 123 -1.43 -32.54 0.06
CA ALA A 123 -0.18 -32.24 -0.63
C ALA A 123 0.88 -31.60 0.27
N LYS A 124 0.46 -30.90 1.34
CA LYS A 124 1.34 -30.14 2.24
C LYS A 124 0.97 -30.38 3.71
N PRO A 125 1.17 -31.60 4.25
CA PRO A 125 0.64 -32.02 5.55
C PRO A 125 1.26 -31.30 6.76
N MET A 126 2.37 -30.57 6.56
CA MET A 126 3.03 -29.79 7.60
C MET A 126 2.58 -28.31 7.63
N ARG A 127 1.66 -27.92 6.74
CA ARG A 127 1.18 -26.54 6.61
C ARG A 127 -0.26 -26.41 7.07
N LEU A 128 -0.61 -25.24 7.57
CA LEU A 128 -2.00 -24.86 7.74
C LEU A 128 -2.52 -24.36 6.39
N ILE A 129 -3.67 -24.88 5.96
CA ILE A 129 -4.35 -24.39 4.76
C ILE A 129 -5.58 -23.58 5.19
N SER A 130 -5.66 -22.32 4.77
CA SER A 130 -6.77 -21.41 5.12
C SER A 130 -7.54 -20.98 3.89
N GLY A 131 -8.84 -20.73 4.06
CA GLY A 131 -9.65 -20.01 3.09
C GLY A 131 -9.14 -18.57 2.93
N GLN A 132 -9.02 -18.12 1.68
CA GLN A 132 -8.89 -16.72 1.32
C GLN A 132 -10.21 -16.26 0.71
N PRO A 133 -10.99 -15.45 1.44
CA PRO A 133 -12.29 -15.03 0.95
C PRO A 133 -12.17 -14.11 -0.27
N ILE A 134 -12.92 -14.43 -1.30
CA ILE A 134 -13.18 -13.56 -2.45
C ILE A 134 -14.47 -12.79 -2.16
N TYR A 135 -14.37 -11.47 -2.17
CA TYR A 135 -15.48 -10.55 -1.89
C TYR A 135 -16.09 -10.05 -3.20
N ASP A 136 -17.41 -10.00 -3.25
CA ASP A 136 -18.16 -9.25 -4.25
C ASP A 136 -18.60 -7.87 -3.69
N ASP A 137 -19.31 -7.09 -4.50
CA ASP A 137 -19.75 -5.74 -4.15
C ASP A 137 -20.80 -5.67 -3.01
N SER A 138 -21.31 -6.82 -2.53
CA SER A 138 -22.34 -6.88 -1.49
C SER A 138 -21.79 -6.67 -0.06
N VAL A 139 -20.47 -6.71 0.12
CA VAL A 139 -19.85 -6.75 1.45
C VAL A 139 -19.88 -5.39 2.16
N PRO A 140 -20.35 -5.32 3.43
CA PRO A 140 -20.30 -4.10 4.21
C PRO A 140 -18.86 -3.57 4.36
N LYS A 141 -18.60 -2.37 3.82
CA LYS A 141 -17.25 -1.76 3.78
C LYS A 141 -16.56 -1.69 5.15
N ALA A 142 -17.31 -1.50 6.24
CA ALA A 142 -16.77 -1.49 7.60
C ALA A 142 -16.09 -2.81 8.00
N ARG A 143 -16.66 -3.96 7.61
CA ARG A 143 -16.08 -5.29 7.86
C ARG A 143 -14.82 -5.53 7.03
N LEU A 144 -14.80 -5.03 5.79
CA LEU A 144 -13.62 -5.08 4.92
C LEU A 144 -12.45 -4.28 5.52
N TYR A 145 -12.71 -3.07 6.02
CA TYR A 145 -11.68 -2.23 6.65
C TYR A 145 -11.17 -2.82 7.96
N GLY A 146 -12.05 -3.34 8.82
CA GLY A 146 -11.65 -4.02 10.06
C GLY A 146 -10.75 -5.22 9.77
N ARG A 147 -11.11 -6.04 8.79
CA ARG A 147 -10.30 -7.17 8.31
C ARG A 147 -8.92 -6.74 7.80
N TYR A 148 -8.87 -5.69 6.99
CA TYR A 148 -7.61 -5.20 6.46
C TYR A 148 -6.69 -4.61 7.55
N ALA A 149 -7.25 -3.96 8.57
CA ALA A 149 -6.49 -3.50 9.72
C ALA A 149 -5.82 -4.67 10.46
N THR A 150 -6.56 -5.76 10.68
CA THR A 150 -6.02 -7.01 11.25
C THR A 150 -4.90 -7.60 10.40
N HIS A 151 -5.03 -7.60 9.06
CA HIS A 151 -3.96 -8.10 8.17
C HIS A 151 -2.65 -7.35 8.37
N ILE A 152 -2.71 -6.02 8.46
CA ILE A 152 -1.52 -5.18 8.68
C ILE A 152 -0.83 -5.57 9.99
N TRP A 153 -1.60 -5.72 11.07
CA TRP A 153 -1.04 -6.12 12.36
C TRP A 153 -0.41 -7.51 12.31
N VAL A 154 -1.07 -8.48 11.67
CA VAL A 154 -0.51 -9.81 11.48
C VAL A 154 0.80 -9.79 10.68
N TRP A 155 0.91 -8.95 9.65
CA TRP A 155 2.16 -8.80 8.91
C TRP A 155 3.28 -8.21 9.74
N ILE A 156 2.96 -7.25 10.61
CA ILE A 156 3.91 -6.71 11.59
C ILE A 156 4.33 -7.82 12.55
N GLU A 157 3.37 -8.52 13.15
CA GLU A 157 3.55 -9.59 14.14
C GLU A 157 4.31 -10.81 13.61
N THR A 158 4.31 -11.02 12.30
CA THR A 158 5.04 -12.13 11.67
C THR A 158 6.27 -11.68 10.91
N LEU A 159 6.45 -10.37 10.71
CA LEU A 159 7.42 -9.78 9.79
C LEU A 159 7.36 -10.42 8.39
N SER A 160 6.14 -10.74 7.94
CA SER A 160 5.89 -11.50 6.71
C SER A 160 4.57 -11.09 6.06
N LEU A 161 4.55 -11.04 4.73
CA LEU A 161 3.34 -10.85 3.92
C LEU A 161 2.69 -12.18 3.50
N SER A 162 3.19 -13.31 4.01
CA SER A 162 2.70 -14.65 3.60
C SER A 162 1.29 -14.96 4.07
N ILE A 163 0.86 -14.38 5.19
CA ILE A 163 -0.50 -14.58 5.73
C ILE A 163 -1.42 -13.58 5.02
N LYS A 164 -2.19 -14.08 4.05
CA LYS A 164 -3.11 -13.28 3.24
C LYS A 164 -4.40 -12.94 3.98
N ASP A 165 -4.85 -13.86 4.83
CA ASP A 165 -6.02 -13.68 5.66
C ASP A 165 -5.89 -14.39 7.01
N SER A 166 -6.33 -13.74 8.09
CA SER A 166 -6.23 -14.30 9.44
C SER A 166 -7.56 -14.45 10.17
N MET A 167 -8.69 -14.12 9.54
CA MET A 167 -9.99 -14.12 10.20
C MET A 167 -10.99 -15.10 9.58
N CYS A 168 -10.68 -15.70 8.44
CA CYS A 168 -11.49 -16.78 7.88
C CYS A 168 -11.33 -18.04 8.74
N GLY A 169 -12.43 -18.59 9.27
CA GLY A 169 -12.43 -19.82 10.06
C GLY A 169 -12.39 -21.11 9.23
N PHE A 170 -12.54 -21.01 7.90
CA PHE A 170 -12.47 -22.15 6.97
C PHE A 170 -11.02 -22.61 6.83
N ARG A 171 -10.60 -23.61 7.61
CA ARG A 171 -9.18 -23.98 7.73
C ARG A 171 -8.98 -25.46 7.95
N THR A 172 -7.88 -25.98 7.43
CA THR A 172 -7.35 -27.29 7.81
C THR A 172 -6.12 -27.11 8.69
N TYR A 173 -6.24 -27.55 9.94
CA TYR A 173 -5.18 -27.52 10.94
C TYR A 173 -4.39 -28.83 10.95
N PRO A 174 -3.05 -28.79 10.90
CA PRO A 174 -2.22 -29.94 11.21
C PRO A 174 -2.24 -30.15 12.74
N VAL A 175 -2.96 -31.20 13.18
CA VAL A 175 -3.45 -31.37 14.57
C VAL A 175 -2.33 -31.32 15.59
N ASN A 176 -1.22 -32.04 15.35
CA ASN A 176 -0.12 -32.13 16.31
C ASN A 176 0.62 -30.78 16.48
N GLN A 177 0.85 -30.06 15.39
CA GLN A 177 1.51 -28.76 15.40
C GLN A 177 0.62 -27.72 16.07
N THR A 178 -0.69 -27.75 15.77
CA THR A 178 -1.67 -26.89 16.42
C THR A 178 -1.75 -27.18 17.91
N GLN A 179 -1.82 -28.44 18.34
CA GLN A 179 -1.84 -28.78 19.76
C GLN A 179 -0.55 -28.36 20.49
N ALA A 180 0.62 -28.52 19.86
CA ALA A 180 1.88 -28.09 20.44
C ALA A 180 1.89 -26.57 20.69
N VAL A 181 1.36 -25.78 19.75
CA VAL A 181 1.18 -24.33 19.92
C VAL A 181 0.20 -24.01 21.04
N LEU A 182 -0.96 -24.68 21.09
CA LEU A 182 -1.98 -24.47 22.11
C LEU A 182 -1.50 -24.85 23.52
N SER A 183 -0.57 -25.80 23.62
CA SER A 183 0.04 -26.20 24.89
C SER A 183 1.15 -25.24 25.35
N LYS A 184 1.77 -24.51 24.40
CA LYS A 184 2.86 -23.57 24.65
C LYS A 184 2.38 -22.15 24.94
N TYR A 185 1.24 -21.75 24.37
CA TYR A 185 0.72 -20.39 24.43
C TYR A 185 -0.69 -20.35 24.97
N ASP A 186 -0.95 -19.37 25.83
CA ASP A 186 -2.32 -19.00 26.21
C ASP A 186 -2.96 -18.21 25.05
N VAL A 187 -3.51 -18.93 24.07
CA VAL A 187 -4.19 -18.35 22.91
C VAL A 187 -5.58 -17.89 23.33
N GLY A 188 -6.13 -16.81 22.76
CA GLY A 188 -7.51 -16.37 23.01
C GLY A 188 -8.56 -17.47 22.77
N SER A 189 -9.73 -17.39 23.40
CA SER A 189 -10.81 -18.40 23.29
C SER A 189 -12.03 -17.92 22.52
N ARG A 190 -12.06 -16.68 22.02
CA ARG A 190 -13.20 -16.12 21.28
C ARG A 190 -12.80 -15.82 19.83
N MET A 191 -13.28 -14.71 19.28
CA MET A 191 -13.01 -14.30 17.90
C MET A 191 -11.54 -13.94 17.64
N ASP A 192 -10.80 -13.61 18.70
CA ASP A 192 -9.36 -13.38 18.67
C ASP A 192 -8.56 -14.66 18.41
N PHE A 193 -9.13 -15.84 18.70
CA PHE A 193 -8.48 -17.14 18.47
C PHE A 193 -8.02 -17.32 17.02
N ASP A 194 -8.91 -17.07 16.05
CA ASP A 194 -8.64 -17.33 14.63
C ASP A 194 -7.40 -16.52 14.17
N ILE A 195 -7.22 -15.31 14.68
CA ILE A 195 -6.07 -14.47 14.33
C ILE A 195 -4.81 -14.96 15.07
N GLU A 196 -4.91 -15.15 16.39
CA GLU A 196 -3.76 -15.47 17.20
C GLU A 196 -3.15 -16.83 16.84
N ILE A 197 -3.97 -17.86 16.63
CA ILE A 197 -3.46 -19.22 16.37
C ILE A 197 -2.57 -19.26 15.11
N LEU A 198 -2.93 -18.50 14.08
CA LEU A 198 -2.14 -18.35 12.85
C LEU A 198 -0.78 -17.72 13.12
N VAL A 199 -0.75 -16.61 13.86
CA VAL A 199 0.50 -15.91 14.19
C VAL A 199 1.42 -16.82 15.01
N ARG A 200 0.86 -17.52 16.02
CA ARG A 200 1.64 -18.43 16.88
C ARG A 200 2.16 -19.65 16.12
N LEU A 201 1.34 -20.24 15.24
CA LEU A 201 1.78 -21.31 14.34
C LEU A 201 2.92 -20.86 13.44
N TYR A 202 2.83 -19.66 12.88
CA TYR A 202 3.89 -19.09 12.06
C TYR A 202 5.19 -18.89 12.85
N TRP A 203 5.12 -18.42 14.10
CA TRP A 203 6.30 -18.26 14.98
C TRP A 203 6.99 -19.58 15.33
N GLU A 204 6.20 -20.66 15.47
CA GLU A 204 6.70 -22.02 15.67
C GLU A 204 7.12 -22.71 14.36
N GLY A 205 6.87 -22.05 13.24
CA GLY A 205 7.44 -22.38 11.95
C GLY A 205 6.55 -23.23 11.04
N CYS A 206 5.25 -23.30 11.34
CA CYS A 206 4.24 -23.81 10.44
C CYS A 206 3.97 -22.76 9.35
N ASP A 207 4.18 -23.13 8.08
CA ASP A 207 3.80 -22.29 6.95
C ASP A 207 2.28 -22.32 6.74
N ILE A 208 1.76 -21.23 6.16
CA ILE A 208 0.33 -21.04 5.92
C ILE A 208 0.13 -20.81 4.42
N ASP A 209 -0.67 -21.67 3.81
CA ASP A 209 -1.09 -21.56 2.41
C ASP A 209 -2.59 -21.27 2.32
N PHE A 210 -3.04 -20.79 1.17
CA PHE A 210 -4.41 -20.31 0.97
C PHE A 210 -5.09 -20.97 -0.22
N VAL A 211 -6.38 -21.26 -0.05
CA VAL A 211 -7.30 -21.66 -1.11
C VAL A 211 -8.40 -20.61 -1.21
N GLU A 212 -8.74 -20.19 -2.42
CA GLU A 212 -9.81 -19.23 -2.65
C GLU A 212 -11.17 -19.82 -2.27
N THR A 213 -12.00 -19.03 -1.59
CA THR A 213 -13.34 -19.44 -1.14
C THR A 213 -14.30 -18.26 -1.23
N ARG A 214 -15.57 -18.48 -1.57
CA ARG A 214 -16.57 -17.42 -1.57
C ARG A 214 -17.13 -17.19 -0.18
N VAL A 215 -17.50 -15.94 0.12
CA VAL A 215 -18.18 -15.60 1.37
C VAL A 215 -19.68 -15.58 1.14
N ILE A 216 -20.41 -16.46 1.81
CA ILE A 216 -21.87 -16.51 1.72
C ILE A 216 -22.43 -15.85 2.98
N TYR A 217 -23.11 -14.70 2.82
CA TYR A 217 -23.83 -14.03 3.91
C TYR A 217 -25.32 -14.38 3.85
N PRO A 218 -25.82 -15.28 4.71
CA PRO A 218 -27.24 -15.58 4.76
C PRO A 218 -28.02 -14.37 5.31
N GLU A 219 -29.20 -14.11 4.74
CA GLU A 219 -30.06 -12.97 5.11
C GLU A 219 -30.46 -12.96 6.59
N ASN A 220 -30.44 -14.12 7.26
CA ASN A 220 -30.81 -14.31 8.66
C ASN A 220 -29.62 -14.72 9.57
N GLY A 221 -28.37 -14.45 9.16
CA GLY A 221 -27.18 -14.83 9.93
C GLY A 221 -27.11 -14.16 11.31
N ILE A 222 -27.19 -14.96 12.38
CA ILE A 222 -27.01 -14.48 13.76
C ILE A 222 -25.52 -14.31 14.02
N SER A 223 -25.06 -13.06 14.10
CA SER A 223 -23.67 -12.74 14.45
C SER A 223 -23.54 -12.47 15.94
N HIS A 224 -22.95 -13.39 16.71
CA HIS A 224 -22.65 -13.21 18.14
C HIS A 224 -21.45 -12.27 18.42
N PHE A 225 -21.21 -11.29 17.55
CA PHE A 225 -20.08 -10.36 17.66
C PHE A 225 -20.47 -9.15 18.51
N ASP A 226 -19.81 -8.97 19.65
CA ASP A 226 -19.94 -7.78 20.49
C ASP A 226 -18.98 -6.71 19.98
N ALA A 227 -19.52 -5.71 19.28
CA ALA A 227 -18.73 -4.70 18.59
C ALA A 227 -17.78 -3.90 19.51
N LEU A 228 -18.06 -3.79 20.81
CA LEU A 228 -17.17 -3.06 21.72
C LEU A 228 -16.12 -4.00 22.30
N TRP A 229 -16.56 -5.07 22.98
CA TRP A 229 -15.67 -5.92 23.75
C TRP A 229 -14.79 -6.81 22.88
N ASP A 230 -15.28 -7.26 21.73
CA ASP A 230 -14.45 -8.06 20.83
C ASP A 230 -13.37 -7.22 20.16
N ASN A 231 -13.64 -5.94 19.84
CA ASN A 231 -12.60 -5.03 19.37
C ASN A 231 -11.52 -4.75 20.44
N VAL A 232 -11.91 -4.64 21.72
CA VAL A 232 -10.94 -4.51 22.83
C VAL A 232 -10.08 -5.76 22.96
N LYS A 233 -10.67 -6.96 22.89
CA LYS A 233 -9.93 -8.24 22.93
C LYS A 233 -8.97 -8.38 21.76
N ILE A 234 -9.42 -8.09 20.54
CA ILE A 234 -8.57 -8.12 19.34
C ILE A 234 -7.41 -7.12 19.47
N SER A 235 -7.68 -5.91 19.97
CA SER A 235 -6.65 -4.88 20.18
C SER A 235 -5.63 -5.31 21.24
N TRP A 236 -6.08 -5.90 22.34
CA TRP A 236 -5.21 -6.44 23.39
C TRP A 236 -4.39 -7.63 22.90
N MET A 237 -5.00 -8.54 22.14
CA MET A 237 -4.32 -9.65 21.50
C MET A 237 -3.19 -9.16 20.57
N HIS A 238 -3.46 -8.22 19.67
CA HIS A 238 -2.43 -7.63 18.81
C HIS A 238 -1.32 -6.94 19.60
N THR A 239 -1.67 -6.24 20.67
CA THR A 239 -0.67 -5.65 21.58
C THR A 239 0.27 -6.73 22.15
N ARG A 240 -0.29 -7.83 22.65
CA ARG A 240 0.49 -8.96 23.20
C ARG A 240 1.32 -9.66 22.12
N LEU A 241 0.79 -9.81 20.91
CA LEU A 241 1.52 -10.41 19.78
C LEU A 241 2.67 -9.51 19.32
N PHE A 242 2.45 -8.19 19.24
CA PHE A 242 3.49 -7.24 18.90
C PHE A 242 4.67 -7.31 19.86
N PHE A 243 4.43 -7.19 21.17
CA PHE A 243 5.50 -7.29 22.17
C PHE A 243 6.10 -8.70 22.24
N GLY A 244 5.30 -9.74 22.01
CA GLY A 244 5.76 -11.13 21.92
C GLY A 244 6.64 -11.41 20.69
N MET A 245 6.47 -10.65 19.61
CA MET A 245 7.27 -10.75 18.39
C MET A 245 8.67 -10.16 18.56
N LEU A 246 8.85 -9.09 19.34
CA LEU A 246 10.14 -8.41 19.52
C LEU A 246 11.31 -9.36 19.88
N PRO A 247 11.23 -10.25 20.89
CA PRO A 247 12.30 -11.20 21.19
C PRO A 247 12.48 -12.27 20.09
N ARG A 248 11.49 -12.46 19.23
CA ARG A 248 11.49 -13.42 18.11
C ARG A 248 11.92 -12.79 16.78
N ALA A 249 12.04 -11.46 16.71
CA ALA A 249 12.32 -10.73 15.48
C ALA A 249 13.56 -11.26 14.74
N PRO A 250 14.70 -11.58 15.38
CA PRO A 250 15.85 -12.16 14.68
C PRO A 250 15.54 -13.49 13.98
N LYS A 251 14.79 -14.39 14.66
CA LYS A 251 14.37 -15.69 14.11
C LYS A 251 13.39 -15.51 12.95
N LEU A 252 12.43 -14.60 13.09
CA LEU A 252 11.42 -14.29 12.06
C LEU A 252 12.06 -13.65 10.81
N ILE A 253 13.00 -12.72 11.00
CA ILE A 253 13.76 -12.12 9.90
C ILE A 253 14.61 -13.18 9.19
N ALA A 254 15.31 -14.04 9.94
CA ALA A 254 16.10 -15.13 9.36
C ALA A 254 15.23 -16.12 8.55
N ARG A 255 13.99 -16.36 8.99
CA ARG A 255 13.02 -17.19 8.26
C ARG A 255 12.65 -16.55 6.91
N HIS A 256 12.51 -15.24 6.84
CA HIS A 256 12.21 -14.51 5.60
C HIS A 256 13.32 -14.74 4.55
N PHE A 257 14.59 -14.56 4.94
CA PHE A 257 15.72 -14.76 4.04
C PHE A 257 15.92 -16.23 3.61
N LYS A 258 15.59 -17.21 4.46
CA LYS A 258 15.64 -18.64 4.08
C LYS A 258 14.53 -19.03 3.08
N SER A 259 13.34 -18.43 3.21
CA SER A 259 12.20 -18.69 2.31
C SER A 259 12.48 -18.18 0.90
N ASP A 260 13.13 -17.02 0.76
CA ASP A 260 13.52 -16.47 -0.55
C ASP A 260 14.60 -17.31 -1.23
N SER A 261 15.60 -17.81 -0.50
CA SER A 261 16.62 -18.72 -1.05
C SER A 261 16.02 -20.07 -1.50
N ALA A 262 15.07 -20.63 -0.74
CA ALA A 262 14.40 -21.88 -1.10
C ALA A 262 13.48 -21.71 -2.33
N LYS A 263 12.76 -20.58 -2.45
CA LYS A 263 11.97 -20.24 -3.64
C LYS A 263 12.85 -20.08 -4.89
N LYS A 264 14.05 -19.52 -4.73
CA LYS A 264 15.02 -19.36 -5.82
C LYS A 264 15.55 -20.71 -6.32
N LEU A 265 15.90 -21.62 -5.40
CA LEU A 265 16.32 -23.00 -5.76
C LEU A 265 15.18 -23.83 -6.37
N SER A 266 13.93 -23.70 -5.90
CA SER A 266 12.80 -24.42 -6.49
C SER A 266 12.44 -23.91 -7.89
N ALA A 267 12.61 -22.61 -8.15
CA ALA A 267 12.41 -22.03 -9.48
C ALA A 267 13.47 -22.53 -10.48
N GLU A 268 14.72 -22.72 -10.03
CA GLU A 268 15.81 -23.28 -10.85
C GLU A 268 15.63 -24.78 -11.12
N ASN A 269 15.14 -25.56 -10.16
CA ASN A 269 14.89 -27.00 -10.35
C ASN A 269 13.62 -27.33 -11.15
N SER A 270 12.72 -26.37 -11.35
CA SER A 270 11.48 -26.56 -12.14
C SER A 270 11.70 -26.41 -13.66
N GLN A 271 12.89 -26.00 -14.10
CA GLN A 271 13.24 -25.81 -15.52
C GLN A 271 14.10 -26.96 -16.11
N GLY A 272 14.34 -28.03 -15.34
CA GLY A 272 15.22 -29.14 -15.74
C GLY A 272 14.51 -30.44 -16.11
N SER A 273 13.45 -30.43 -16.92
CA SER A 273 12.94 -31.65 -17.56
C SER A 273 11.95 -31.36 -18.70
N SER A 274 12.46 -31.27 -19.93
CA SER A 274 11.81 -31.71 -21.19
C SER A 274 12.57 -31.12 -22.39
N ALA A 275 13.52 -31.90 -22.91
CA ALA A 275 13.97 -31.76 -24.28
C ALA A 275 13.05 -32.64 -25.15
N ASP A 276 12.23 -32.05 -26.02
CA ASP A 276 12.46 -32.09 -27.47
C ASP A 276 11.27 -31.48 -28.25
N SER A 277 11.63 -30.84 -29.37
CA SER A 277 10.78 -30.48 -30.52
C SER A 277 9.91 -29.18 -30.51
N ARG A 278 10.35 -28.28 -31.42
CA ARG A 278 9.60 -27.37 -32.31
C ARG A 278 9.42 -25.88 -31.94
N GLN A 279 10.11 -25.10 -32.79
CA GLN A 279 9.80 -23.78 -33.34
C GLN A 279 9.77 -22.57 -32.41
N VAL A 280 10.85 -21.80 -32.61
CA VAL A 280 11.17 -20.47 -32.11
C VAL A 280 10.05 -19.47 -32.43
N ASN A 281 9.36 -19.01 -31.38
CA ASN A 281 8.81 -17.66 -31.29
C ASN A 281 9.41 -17.06 -30.02
N SER A 282 10.37 -16.16 -30.19
CA SER A 282 11.04 -15.45 -29.11
C SER A 282 10.13 -14.33 -28.58
N GLU A 283 9.19 -14.67 -27.71
CA GLU A 283 8.59 -13.70 -26.79
C GLU A 283 9.47 -13.59 -25.55
N GLN A 284 10.29 -12.52 -25.54
CA GLN A 284 11.08 -12.12 -24.39
C GLN A 284 10.14 -11.81 -23.22
N ILE A 285 10.22 -12.62 -22.16
CA ILE A 285 9.68 -12.30 -20.83
C ILE A 285 10.55 -11.15 -20.29
N SER A 286 10.14 -9.91 -20.60
CA SER A 286 10.74 -8.72 -20.01
C SER A 286 10.34 -8.65 -18.54
N SER A 287 11.32 -8.57 -17.64
CA SER A 287 11.10 -8.21 -16.25
C SER A 287 10.57 -6.77 -16.17
N GLU A 288 9.25 -6.60 -16.21
CA GLU A 288 8.59 -5.31 -16.04
C GLU A 288 8.92 -4.73 -14.65
N GLN A 289 9.78 -3.72 -14.62
CA GLN A 289 10.01 -2.88 -13.45
C GLN A 289 8.81 -1.93 -13.27
N PRO A 290 8.08 -1.94 -12.14
CA PRO A 290 6.97 -1.03 -11.93
C PRO A 290 7.47 0.39 -11.65
N HIS A 291 7.15 1.29 -12.58
CA HIS A 291 7.36 2.75 -12.57
C HIS A 291 6.70 3.45 -11.38
N TRP A 292 7.25 4.58 -10.92
CA TRP A 292 6.91 5.30 -9.68
C TRP A 292 5.43 5.69 -9.52
N SER A 293 4.67 5.73 -10.61
CA SER A 293 3.24 6.03 -10.63
C SER A 293 2.32 4.87 -10.27
N ARG A 294 2.84 3.63 -10.19
CA ARG A 294 2.12 2.49 -9.60
C ARG A 294 2.33 2.38 -8.09
N THR A 295 3.11 3.28 -7.50
CA THR A 295 3.28 3.35 -6.05
C THR A 295 2.02 3.98 -5.46
N GLN A 296 1.10 3.15 -4.95
CA GLN A 296 0.00 3.60 -4.11
C GLN A 296 0.53 4.58 -3.06
N GLU A 297 -0.10 5.75 -2.94
CA GLU A 297 0.12 6.64 -1.80
C GLU A 297 -0.10 5.81 -0.53
N ARG A 298 0.97 5.54 0.23
CA ARG A 298 0.93 4.81 1.51
C ARG A 298 0.33 5.66 2.64
N GLY A 299 -0.64 6.51 2.31
CA GLY A 299 -1.37 7.36 3.23
C GLY A 299 -2.85 7.01 3.21
N THR A 300 -3.31 6.23 4.18
CA THR A 300 -4.74 6.11 4.46
C THR A 300 -5.26 7.46 4.96
N VAL A 301 -6.46 7.86 4.54
CA VAL A 301 -7.15 9.08 5.02
C VAL A 301 -7.15 9.19 6.55
N LEU A 302 -7.22 8.04 7.23
CA LEU A 302 -7.12 7.93 8.68
C LEU A 302 -5.74 8.31 9.23
N GLY A 303 -4.65 7.94 8.55
CA GLY A 303 -3.29 8.33 8.92
C GLY A 303 -3.06 9.83 8.78
N ILE A 304 -3.63 10.45 7.75
CA ILE A 304 -3.61 11.91 7.57
C ILE A 304 -4.43 12.61 8.67
N LYS A 305 -5.61 12.09 9.03
CA LYS A 305 -6.41 12.59 10.15
C LYS A 305 -5.70 12.45 11.50
N LEU A 306 -4.99 11.34 11.72
CA LEU A 306 -4.20 11.12 12.93
C LEU A 306 -3.02 12.09 13.01
N LEU A 307 -2.27 12.28 11.91
CA LEU A 307 -1.19 13.25 11.83
C LEU A 307 -1.68 14.68 12.09
N LEU A 308 -2.85 15.03 11.55
CA LEU A 308 -3.54 16.29 11.84
C LEU A 308 -3.91 16.42 13.32
N ALA A 309 -4.50 15.38 13.93
CA ALA A 309 -4.85 15.38 15.34
C ALA A 309 -3.63 15.53 16.25
N VAL A 310 -2.52 14.85 15.93
CA VAL A 310 -1.25 15.00 16.65
C VAL A 310 -0.72 16.43 16.53
N TYR A 311 -0.74 17.01 15.34
CA TYR A 311 -0.33 18.40 15.13
C TYR A 311 -1.22 19.39 15.91
N THR A 312 -2.54 19.21 15.90
CA THR A 312 -3.47 20.14 16.55
C THR A 312 -3.47 20.02 18.07
N LEU A 313 -3.28 18.82 18.62
CA LEU A 313 -3.33 18.56 20.07
C LEU A 313 -1.97 18.76 20.74
N LEU A 314 -0.87 18.41 20.07
CA LEU A 314 0.48 18.34 20.67
C LEU A 314 1.47 19.32 20.04
N GLY A 315 1.08 20.01 18.96
CA GLY A 315 1.88 21.05 18.32
C GLY A 315 3.02 20.56 17.42
N ARG A 316 3.71 21.52 16.79
CA ARG A 316 4.75 21.29 15.77
C ARG A 316 5.99 20.55 16.30
N GLY A 317 6.38 20.80 17.56
CA GLY A 317 7.57 20.17 18.17
C GLY A 317 7.44 18.65 18.30
N VAL A 318 6.32 18.20 18.87
CA VAL A 318 6.02 16.76 19.04
C VAL A 318 5.85 16.09 17.69
N PHE A 319 5.16 16.74 16.75
CA PHE A 319 5.03 16.24 15.39
C PHE A 319 6.40 16.02 14.73
N ASN A 320 7.31 16.99 14.84
CA ASN A 320 8.66 16.88 14.27
C ASN A 320 9.46 15.71 14.87
N LEU A 321 9.30 15.42 16.16
CA LEU A 321 9.95 14.29 16.80
C LEU A 321 9.43 12.95 16.25
N ILE A 322 8.12 12.82 16.12
CA ILE A 322 7.48 11.63 15.51
C ILE A 322 7.92 11.49 14.05
N LEU A 323 7.91 12.60 13.30
CA LEU A 323 8.32 12.64 11.89
C LEU A 323 9.75 12.14 11.71
N ARG A 324 10.69 12.53 12.58
CA ARG A 324 12.07 12.00 12.55
C ARG A 324 12.11 10.48 12.69
N GLY A 325 11.36 9.91 13.62
CA GLY A 325 11.27 8.46 13.79
C GLY A 325 10.69 7.75 12.57
N VAL A 326 9.59 8.27 12.04
CA VAL A 326 8.94 7.73 10.82
C VAL A 326 9.88 7.82 9.61
N MET A 327 10.53 8.96 9.40
CA MET A 327 11.46 9.17 8.28
C MET A 327 12.72 8.31 8.43
N ARG A 328 13.17 8.03 9.66
CA ARG A 328 14.28 7.10 9.91
C ARG A 328 13.91 5.68 9.49
N TYR A 329 12.71 5.22 9.85
CA TYR A 329 12.19 3.94 9.39
C TYR A 329 12.08 3.88 7.87
N TYR A 330 11.53 4.91 7.23
CA TYR A 330 11.43 4.99 5.76
C TYR A 330 12.81 5.05 5.09
N HIS A 331 13.80 5.72 5.68
CA HIS A 331 15.16 5.74 5.16
C HIS A 331 15.84 4.36 5.25
N LEU A 332 15.58 3.59 6.31
CA LEU A 332 16.13 2.24 6.47
C LEU A 332 15.46 1.22 5.54
N THR A 333 14.14 1.29 5.38
CA THR A 333 13.34 0.31 4.62
C THR A 333 13.15 0.68 3.15
N GLY A 334 13.12 1.97 2.83
CA GLY A 334 12.83 2.52 1.50
C GLY A 334 14.04 2.63 0.59
N LYS A 335 14.66 1.49 0.25
CA LYS A 335 15.88 1.42 -0.57
C LYS A 335 15.80 2.27 -1.86
N ARG A 336 14.67 2.24 -2.58
CA ARG A 336 14.50 2.96 -3.85
C ARG A 336 14.62 4.49 -3.68
N ALA A 337 13.81 5.07 -2.80
CA ALA A 337 13.81 6.51 -2.55
C ALA A 337 15.14 6.98 -1.95
N ARG A 338 15.75 6.18 -1.07
CA ARG A 338 17.08 6.45 -0.53
C ARG A 338 18.14 6.48 -1.64
N ASN A 339 18.20 5.45 -2.48
CA ASN A 339 19.20 5.38 -3.56
C ASN A 339 19.04 6.52 -4.56
N ALA A 340 17.81 6.87 -4.94
CA ALA A 340 17.56 8.01 -5.82
C ALA A 340 17.99 9.35 -5.19
N SER A 341 17.70 9.54 -3.91
CA SER A 341 18.17 10.70 -3.14
C SER A 341 19.69 10.76 -3.09
N GLU A 342 20.37 9.63 -2.87
CA GLU A 342 21.83 9.54 -2.86
C GLU A 342 22.44 9.85 -4.23
N GLN A 343 21.85 9.36 -5.32
CA GLN A 343 22.26 9.67 -6.68
C GLN A 343 22.14 11.16 -7.00
N TYR A 344 21.01 11.78 -6.65
CA TYR A 344 20.82 13.22 -6.81
C TYR A 344 21.84 14.03 -6.01
N LEU A 345 22.00 13.72 -4.71
CA LEU A 345 22.94 14.45 -3.86
C LEU A 345 24.39 14.26 -4.30
N PHE A 346 24.74 13.07 -4.81
CA PHE A 346 26.05 12.83 -5.40
C PHE A 346 26.28 13.71 -6.63
N GLN A 347 25.31 13.76 -7.56
CA GLN A 347 25.41 14.58 -8.77
C GLN A 347 25.49 16.08 -8.45
N LEU A 348 24.65 16.54 -7.52
CA LEU A 348 24.64 17.95 -7.08
C LEU A 348 25.96 18.36 -6.43
N LYS A 349 26.55 17.51 -5.57
CA LYS A 349 27.87 17.77 -4.96
C LYS A 349 28.97 17.82 -6.00
N ALA A 350 29.02 16.84 -6.90
CA ALA A 350 30.02 16.79 -7.96
C ALA A 350 29.95 18.04 -8.87
N TYR A 351 28.74 18.50 -9.20
CA TYR A 351 28.54 19.71 -9.98
C TYR A 351 28.97 20.97 -9.22
N ALA A 352 28.57 21.10 -7.95
CA ALA A 352 28.94 22.24 -7.12
C ALA A 352 30.46 22.34 -6.92
N GLU A 353 31.15 21.21 -6.69
CA GLU A 353 32.61 21.14 -6.62
C GLU A 353 33.27 21.61 -7.93
N GLN A 354 32.76 21.17 -9.09
CA GLN A 354 33.28 21.61 -10.39
C GLN A 354 33.10 23.12 -10.64
N GLN A 355 32.01 23.70 -10.13
CA GLN A 355 31.68 25.12 -10.28
C GLN A 355 32.19 26.00 -9.13
N ASN A 356 32.94 25.45 -8.17
CA ASN A 356 33.37 26.12 -6.94
C ASN A 356 32.22 26.78 -6.15
N ILE A 357 31.07 26.10 -6.07
CA ILE A 357 29.90 26.55 -5.32
C ILE A 357 29.90 25.89 -3.93
N GLU A 358 29.82 26.70 -2.88
CA GLU A 358 29.72 26.20 -1.51
C GLU A 358 28.29 25.71 -1.22
N LEU A 359 28.18 24.48 -0.72
CA LEU A 359 26.92 23.86 -0.35
C LEU A 359 26.75 23.81 1.18
N PRO A 360 25.51 23.81 1.70
CA PRO A 360 25.26 23.66 3.14
C PRO A 360 25.86 22.37 3.72
N ALA A 361 26.27 22.44 4.99
CA ALA A 361 26.69 21.25 5.73
C ALA A 361 25.51 20.26 5.88
N GLU A 362 25.80 18.96 5.90
CA GLU A 362 24.83 17.86 6.15
C GLU A 362 23.86 17.49 5.02
N LEU A 363 24.33 17.49 3.77
CA LEU A 363 23.60 16.92 2.64
C LEU A 363 23.58 15.39 2.67
N THR A 364 22.64 14.82 3.43
CA THR A 364 22.41 13.37 3.53
C THR A 364 21.06 12.97 2.97
N SER A 365 20.95 11.72 2.50
CA SER A 365 19.70 11.17 1.97
C SER A 365 18.59 11.13 3.02
N TYR A 366 18.95 10.95 4.29
CA TYR A 366 18.02 11.05 5.42
C TYR A 366 17.48 12.49 5.59
N ASN A 367 18.35 13.50 5.58
CA ASN A 367 17.93 14.90 5.72
C ASN A 367 17.07 15.35 4.53
N HIS A 368 17.33 14.83 3.33
CA HIS A 368 16.49 15.05 2.15
C HIS A 368 15.08 14.46 2.32
N LEU A 369 14.98 13.21 2.77
CA LEU A 369 13.67 12.58 3.08
C LEU A 369 12.94 13.29 4.22
N LEU A 370 13.69 13.73 5.25
CA LEU A 370 13.13 14.46 6.38
C LEU A 370 12.58 15.84 5.93
N SER A 371 13.32 16.54 5.06
CA SER A 371 12.87 17.79 4.42
C SER A 371 11.55 17.59 3.67
N PHE A 372 11.45 16.53 2.87
CA PHE A 372 10.20 16.14 2.20
C PHE A 372 9.06 15.90 3.20
N GLY A 373 9.33 15.16 4.28
CA GLY A 373 8.38 14.94 5.36
C GLY A 373 7.84 16.24 5.97
N HIS A 374 8.72 17.22 6.20
CA HIS A 374 8.31 18.51 6.72
C HIS A 374 7.44 19.29 5.73
N THR A 375 7.60 19.11 4.41
CA THR A 375 6.69 19.76 3.45
C THR A 375 5.25 19.31 3.59
N MET A 376 4.99 18.06 4.01
CA MET A 376 3.64 17.61 4.31
C MET A 376 3.06 18.39 5.49
N LEU A 377 3.86 18.59 6.54
CA LEU A 377 3.46 19.38 7.70
C LEU A 377 3.20 20.84 7.31
N ASP A 378 4.08 21.42 6.50
CA ASP A 378 3.95 22.79 6.02
C ASP A 378 2.69 22.95 5.15
N LYS A 379 2.34 21.97 4.31
CA LYS A 379 1.07 21.96 3.57
C LYS A 379 -0.15 21.92 4.50
N LEU A 380 -0.13 21.08 5.55
CA LEU A 380 -1.21 21.00 6.53
C LEU A 380 -1.38 22.32 7.30
N ALA A 381 -0.28 22.96 7.71
CA ALA A 381 -0.28 24.28 8.33
C ALA A 381 -0.86 25.35 7.38
N ALA A 382 -0.48 25.31 6.08
CA ALA A 382 -1.04 26.18 5.04
C ALA A 382 -2.56 26.08 4.96
N TRP A 383 -3.08 24.85 4.96
CA TRP A 383 -4.49 24.61 4.80
C TRP A 383 -5.29 25.06 6.02
N LYS A 384 -4.73 24.97 7.23
CA LYS A 384 -5.37 25.50 8.44
C LYS A 384 -5.41 27.04 8.49
N GLY A 385 -4.65 27.72 7.63
CA GLY A 385 -4.51 29.17 7.66
C GLY A 385 -3.43 29.66 8.63
N ASP A 386 -2.54 28.77 9.10
CA ASP A 386 -1.45 29.10 10.03
C ASP A 386 -0.31 29.90 9.34
N PHE A 387 -0.35 30.09 8.02
CA PHE A 387 0.56 31.00 7.33
C PHE A 387 -0.01 32.41 7.30
N SER A 388 0.44 33.24 8.25
CA SER A 388 0.29 34.70 8.14
C SER A 388 1.24 35.25 7.09
N ALA A 389 0.93 36.44 6.58
CA ALA A 389 1.77 37.23 5.68
C ALA A 389 3.22 37.42 6.17
N ASP A 390 3.44 37.28 7.48
CA ASP A 390 4.71 37.60 8.15
C ASP A 390 5.78 36.51 7.98
N ASN A 391 5.38 35.28 7.63
CA ASN A 391 6.28 34.13 7.44
C ASN A 391 6.61 33.87 5.96
N LEU A 392 6.29 34.82 5.08
CA LEU A 392 6.46 34.73 3.63
C LEU A 392 7.23 35.94 3.11
N THR A 393 8.32 35.69 2.40
CA THR A 393 9.02 36.70 1.59
C THR A 393 8.75 36.42 0.12
N ILE A 394 8.16 37.38 -0.57
CA ILE A 394 7.85 37.29 -2.00
C ILE A 394 8.93 38.03 -2.77
N HIS A 395 9.68 37.31 -3.59
CA HIS A 395 10.63 37.87 -4.54
C HIS A 395 9.91 38.04 -5.88
N GLY A 396 9.88 39.26 -6.44
CA GLY A 396 9.08 39.59 -7.62
C GLY A 396 7.68 40.11 -7.31
N GLN A 397 7.47 40.67 -6.10
CA GLN A 397 6.17 41.16 -5.63
C GLN A 397 5.55 42.22 -6.55
N ASP A 398 6.34 43.16 -7.09
CA ASP A 398 5.84 44.22 -7.97
C ASP A 398 5.19 43.64 -9.25
N GLN A 399 5.80 42.61 -9.83
CA GLN A 399 5.28 41.93 -11.02
C GLN A 399 3.99 41.18 -10.69
N PHE A 400 3.99 40.47 -9.55
CA PHE A 400 2.83 39.76 -9.05
C PHE A 400 1.65 40.73 -8.85
N GLU A 401 1.85 41.82 -8.10
CA GLU A 401 0.83 42.83 -7.82
C GLU A 401 0.31 43.52 -9.09
N SER A 402 1.20 43.81 -10.05
CA SER A 402 0.80 44.38 -11.34
C SER A 402 -0.13 43.44 -12.13
N MET A 403 0.16 42.14 -12.16
CA MET A 403 -0.71 41.15 -12.83
C MET A 403 -2.05 40.98 -12.14
N VAL A 404 -2.04 41.01 -10.80
CA VAL A 404 -3.26 40.98 -9.98
C VAL A 404 -4.14 42.18 -10.33
N ALA A 405 -3.55 43.39 -10.33
CA ALA A 405 -4.27 44.63 -10.60
C ALA A 405 -4.85 44.68 -12.02
N ASN A 406 -4.12 44.14 -13.00
CA ASN A 406 -4.52 44.10 -14.40
C ASN A 406 -5.46 42.93 -14.75
N GLN A 407 -5.79 42.05 -13.80
CA GLN A 407 -6.55 40.82 -14.02
C GLN A 407 -5.97 39.98 -15.17
N GLN A 408 -4.64 39.94 -15.26
CA GLN A 408 -3.95 39.27 -16.36
C GLN A 408 -3.87 37.76 -16.11
N GLY A 409 -4.33 36.97 -17.06
CA GLY A 409 -4.14 35.52 -17.04
C GLY A 409 -2.69 35.17 -17.30
N VAL A 410 -2.10 34.35 -16.43
CA VAL A 410 -0.70 33.93 -16.53
C VAL A 410 -0.56 32.42 -16.42
N LEU A 411 0.42 31.89 -17.12
CA LEU A 411 0.85 30.51 -17.00
C LEU A 411 2.08 30.43 -16.08
N ILE A 412 2.03 29.54 -15.10
CA ILE A 412 3.09 29.33 -14.14
C ILE A 412 3.68 27.94 -14.36
N LEU A 413 4.97 27.90 -14.68
CA LEU A 413 5.77 26.68 -14.71
C LEU A 413 6.40 26.46 -13.33
N GLY A 414 5.83 25.50 -12.61
CA GLY A 414 6.33 25.05 -11.31
C GLY A 414 7.30 23.89 -11.43
N SER A 415 7.79 23.43 -10.29
CA SER A 415 8.58 22.21 -10.14
C SER A 415 8.24 21.50 -8.83
N HIS A 416 8.79 20.31 -8.61
CA HIS A 416 8.74 19.61 -7.32
C HIS A 416 9.85 20.07 -6.36
N LEU A 417 10.46 21.23 -6.62
CA LEU A 417 11.37 21.93 -5.71
C LEU A 417 10.57 22.79 -4.73
N GLY A 418 10.73 22.50 -3.44
CA GLY A 418 10.07 23.23 -2.37
C GLY A 418 8.57 22.95 -2.27
N ASN A 419 7.82 23.93 -1.79
CA ASN A 419 6.39 23.81 -1.54
C ASN A 419 5.59 24.76 -2.45
N ILE A 420 5.21 24.26 -3.63
CA ILE A 420 4.41 25.02 -4.59
C ILE A 420 3.02 25.41 -4.05
N GLU A 421 2.48 24.68 -3.07
CA GLU A 421 1.17 25.00 -2.45
C GLU A 421 1.16 26.36 -1.74
N LEU A 422 2.33 26.93 -1.43
CA LEU A 422 2.44 28.28 -0.87
C LEU A 422 1.94 29.36 -1.81
N CYS A 423 1.87 29.10 -3.12
CA CYS A 423 1.23 30.04 -4.07
C CYS A 423 -0.25 30.27 -3.78
N ARG A 424 -0.92 29.32 -3.12
CA ARG A 424 -2.31 29.48 -2.70
C ARG A 424 -2.43 30.45 -1.53
N ALA A 425 -1.43 30.49 -0.65
CA ALA A 425 -1.36 31.51 0.40
C ALA A 425 -1.21 32.91 -0.22
N LEU A 426 -0.50 33.03 -1.35
CA LEU A 426 -0.45 34.28 -2.12
C LEU A 426 -1.81 34.64 -2.72
N GLY A 427 -2.52 33.67 -3.34
CA GLY A 427 -3.88 33.88 -3.85
C GLY A 427 -4.87 34.32 -2.77
N ARG A 428 -4.76 33.83 -1.52
CA ARG A 428 -5.63 34.26 -0.41
C ARG A 428 -5.43 35.72 0.02
N ARG A 429 -4.22 36.28 -0.14
CA ARG A 429 -3.98 37.72 0.14
C ARG A 429 -4.74 38.61 -0.85
N HIS A 430 -5.10 38.08 -2.00
CA HIS A 430 -5.83 38.79 -3.06
C HIS A 430 -7.06 38.00 -3.46
N SER A 431 -8.19 38.24 -2.76
CA SER A 431 -9.47 37.53 -2.87
C SER A 431 -10.06 37.35 -4.28
N ASN A 432 -9.46 37.97 -5.30
CA ASN A 432 -9.99 38.07 -6.65
C ASN A 432 -9.24 37.18 -7.67
N ILE A 433 -8.17 36.46 -7.29
CA ILE A 433 -7.44 35.58 -8.22
C ILE A 433 -7.85 34.11 -8.03
N LYS A 434 -8.24 33.48 -9.13
CA LYS A 434 -8.43 32.03 -9.21
C LYS A 434 -7.17 31.36 -9.77
N ILE A 435 -6.60 30.45 -8.99
CA ILE A 435 -5.43 29.64 -9.38
C ILE A 435 -5.91 28.23 -9.71
N ASN A 436 -5.64 27.77 -10.93
CA ASN A 436 -5.96 26.44 -11.43
C ASN A 436 -4.67 25.60 -11.55
N ALA A 437 -4.59 24.47 -10.86
CA ALA A 437 -3.43 23.58 -10.96
C ALA A 437 -3.74 22.36 -11.82
N LEU A 438 -2.87 22.06 -12.79
CA LEU A 438 -3.03 20.95 -13.70
C LEU A 438 -2.46 19.66 -13.08
N VAL A 439 -3.27 18.60 -12.98
CA VAL A 439 -2.83 17.32 -12.39
C VAL A 439 -3.08 16.15 -13.35
N PHE A 440 -2.04 15.33 -13.57
CA PHE A 440 -2.01 14.20 -14.51
C PHE A 440 -2.31 12.85 -13.82
N THR A 441 -3.40 12.74 -13.06
CA THR A 441 -3.75 11.45 -12.39
C THR A 441 -5.24 11.14 -12.50
N GLU A 442 -5.59 9.85 -12.65
CA GLU A 442 -6.95 9.31 -12.48
C GLU A 442 -7.42 9.32 -11.01
N HIS A 443 -6.53 9.67 -10.07
CA HIS A 443 -6.76 9.60 -8.62
C HIS A 443 -6.99 10.95 -7.94
N ALA A 444 -7.06 12.05 -8.71
CA ALA A 444 -7.25 13.41 -8.18
C ALA A 444 -8.53 13.55 -7.31
N GLU A 445 -9.58 12.77 -7.60
CA GLU A 445 -10.84 12.80 -6.82
C GLU A 445 -10.67 12.34 -5.36
N ARG A 446 -9.81 11.34 -5.12
CA ARG A 446 -9.54 10.84 -3.75
C ARG A 446 -8.74 11.86 -2.95
N PHE A 447 -7.76 12.51 -3.57
CA PHE A 447 -7.01 13.62 -2.97
C PHE A 447 -7.93 14.81 -2.67
N ASN A 448 -8.79 15.20 -3.63
CA ASN A 448 -9.80 16.23 -3.44
C ASN A 448 -10.77 15.94 -2.28
N SER A 449 -11.18 14.67 -2.13
CA SER A 449 -12.07 14.25 -1.04
C SER A 449 -11.41 14.36 0.34
N VAL A 450 -10.11 14.03 0.44
CA VAL A 450 -9.32 14.25 1.66
C VAL A 450 -9.19 15.74 1.95
N MET A 451 -8.93 16.54 0.92
CA MET A 451 -8.73 17.98 1.04
C MET A 451 -9.98 18.74 1.50
N LYS A 452 -11.14 18.47 0.89
CA LYS A 452 -12.41 19.05 1.32
C LYS A 452 -12.76 18.68 2.76
N ALA A 453 -12.37 17.49 3.22
CA ALA A 453 -12.58 17.06 4.59
C ALA A 453 -11.66 17.75 5.62
N VAL A 454 -10.51 18.27 5.19
CA VAL A 454 -9.53 18.96 6.05
C VAL A 454 -9.73 20.47 6.03
N ASN A 455 -10.04 21.06 4.88
CA ASN A 455 -10.43 22.46 4.76
C ASN A 455 -11.55 22.62 3.72
N PRO A 456 -12.82 22.77 4.16
CA PRO A 456 -13.97 23.01 3.28
C PRO A 456 -13.89 24.30 2.48
N GLN A 457 -13.13 25.30 2.96
CA GLN A 457 -12.87 26.58 2.29
C GLN A 457 -11.62 26.53 1.39
N SER A 458 -11.04 25.35 1.15
CA SER A 458 -9.99 25.23 0.15
C SER A 458 -10.60 25.23 -1.26
N ASP A 459 -10.62 26.39 -1.90
CA ASP A 459 -10.98 26.54 -3.32
C ASP A 459 -9.90 25.92 -4.23
N LEU A 460 -9.80 24.59 -4.21
CA LEU A 460 -8.81 23.83 -4.95
C LEU A 460 -9.36 23.56 -6.35
N ASN A 461 -9.10 24.50 -7.27
CA ASN A 461 -9.40 24.31 -8.69
C ASN A 461 -8.32 23.42 -9.31
N LEU A 462 -8.44 22.11 -9.13
CA LEU A 462 -7.62 21.14 -9.86
C LEU A 462 -8.26 20.84 -11.20
N ILE A 463 -7.54 21.09 -12.28
CA ILE A 463 -7.95 20.66 -13.61
C ILE A 463 -7.28 19.31 -13.87
N GLN A 464 -8.08 18.24 -13.85
CA GLN A 464 -7.62 16.91 -14.18
C GLN A 464 -7.48 16.78 -15.70
N VAL A 465 -6.34 16.25 -16.15
CA VAL A 465 -6.10 16.03 -17.58
C VAL A 465 -5.66 14.59 -17.81
N THR A 466 -6.55 13.81 -18.43
CA THR A 466 -6.28 12.44 -18.89
C THR A 466 -5.49 12.43 -20.20
N SER A 467 -5.67 13.43 -21.06
CA SER A 467 -4.85 13.62 -22.26
C SER A 467 -4.77 15.10 -22.66
N MET A 468 -3.58 15.56 -23.08
CA MET A 468 -3.39 16.93 -23.58
C MET A 468 -3.90 17.07 -25.01
N GLY A 469 -5.23 17.05 -25.16
CA GLY A 469 -5.94 17.25 -26.42
C GLY A 469 -6.30 18.72 -26.68
N PRO A 470 -6.90 19.03 -27.85
CA PRO A 470 -7.39 20.36 -28.19
C PRO A 470 -8.37 20.94 -27.15
N ASP A 471 -9.24 20.10 -26.58
CA ASP A 471 -10.26 20.54 -25.60
C ASP A 471 -9.62 21.08 -24.31
N THR A 472 -8.54 20.45 -23.85
CA THR A 472 -7.77 20.95 -22.70
C THR A 472 -7.14 22.30 -23.02
N ALA A 473 -6.56 22.47 -24.21
CA ALA A 473 -5.97 23.74 -24.60
C ALA A 473 -7.03 24.86 -24.68
N ILE A 474 -8.22 24.57 -25.21
CA ILE A 474 -9.34 25.52 -25.28
C ILE A 474 -9.82 25.92 -23.88
N LEU A 475 -10.02 24.95 -22.99
CA LEU A 475 -10.44 25.22 -21.60
C LEU A 475 -9.42 26.11 -20.88
N LEU A 476 -8.14 25.78 -20.99
CA LEU A 476 -7.07 26.55 -20.37
C LEU A 476 -6.95 27.95 -20.99
N GLN A 477 -7.16 28.09 -22.30
CA GLN A 477 -7.20 29.39 -22.97
C GLN A 477 -8.33 30.28 -22.41
N GLN A 478 -9.55 29.75 -22.30
CA GLN A 478 -10.69 30.47 -21.73
C GLN A 478 -10.42 30.94 -20.30
N LYS A 479 -9.73 30.10 -19.51
CA LYS A 479 -9.35 30.42 -18.14
C LYS A 479 -8.36 31.58 -18.06
N LEU A 480 -7.35 31.59 -18.94
CA LEU A 480 -6.41 32.71 -19.05
C LEU A 480 -7.10 33.99 -19.51
N GLU A 481 -8.02 33.91 -20.46
CA GLU A 481 -8.81 35.06 -20.93
C GLU A 481 -9.72 35.65 -19.82
N GLN A 482 -10.14 34.82 -18.86
CA GLN A 482 -10.86 35.24 -17.66
C GLN A 482 -9.96 35.85 -16.57
N GLY A 483 -8.66 36.01 -16.84
CA GLY A 483 -7.69 36.50 -15.85
C GLY A 483 -7.28 35.44 -14.81
N GLU A 484 -7.65 34.17 -15.00
CA GLU A 484 -7.29 33.10 -14.09
C GLU A 484 -5.86 32.61 -14.34
N TRP A 485 -5.22 32.11 -13.30
CA TRP A 485 -3.84 31.64 -13.35
C TRP A 485 -3.80 30.13 -13.50
N ILE A 486 -2.84 29.63 -14.28
CA ILE A 486 -2.70 28.19 -14.55
C ILE A 486 -1.33 27.73 -14.10
N VAL A 487 -1.26 26.70 -13.27
CA VAL A 487 -0.01 26.12 -12.76
C VAL A 487 0.22 24.75 -13.38
N ILE A 488 1.39 24.55 -13.98
CA ILE A 488 1.82 23.28 -14.58
C ILE A 488 3.24 22.97 -14.11
N VAL A 489 3.51 21.72 -13.69
CA VAL A 489 4.85 21.29 -13.30
C VAL A 489 5.70 20.89 -14.51
N GLY A 490 6.91 21.45 -14.61
CA GLY A 490 7.82 21.30 -15.75
C GLY A 490 8.89 20.23 -15.63
N ASP A 491 9.00 19.55 -14.48
CA ASP A 491 10.17 18.74 -14.11
C ASP A 491 9.89 17.24 -13.96
N ARG A 492 8.72 16.71 -14.37
CA ARG A 492 8.45 15.25 -14.36
C ARG A 492 7.80 14.75 -15.63
N THR A 493 8.30 13.62 -16.14
CA THR A 493 7.72 12.89 -17.29
C THR A 493 6.47 12.10 -16.87
N SER A 494 5.47 12.06 -17.75
CA SER A 494 4.20 11.34 -17.50
C SER A 494 4.28 9.87 -17.92
N THR A 495 3.47 9.05 -17.27
CA THR A 495 3.48 7.58 -17.23
C THR A 495 3.00 6.91 -18.51
N SER A 496 2.26 7.64 -19.35
CA SER A 496 1.66 7.11 -20.57
C SER A 496 2.48 7.40 -21.83
N LYS A 497 3.46 8.32 -21.78
CA LYS A 497 4.24 8.78 -22.94
C LYS A 497 5.66 9.25 -22.59
N GLU A 498 6.51 8.37 -22.06
CA GLU A 498 7.96 8.66 -21.92
C GLU A 498 8.66 8.99 -23.25
N SER A 499 8.04 8.63 -24.39
CA SER A 499 8.52 8.88 -25.75
C SER A 499 8.54 10.36 -26.19
N ARG A 500 8.22 11.30 -25.29
CA ARG A 500 8.05 12.73 -25.57
C ARG A 500 8.87 13.58 -24.58
N SER A 501 10.17 13.32 -24.55
CA SER A 501 11.14 13.94 -23.65
C SER A 501 12.18 14.74 -24.41
N VAL A 502 12.66 15.82 -23.80
CA VAL A 502 13.69 16.72 -24.34
C VAL A 502 14.88 16.65 -23.38
N TRP A 503 16.08 16.41 -23.91
CA TRP A 503 17.28 16.20 -23.10
C TRP A 503 18.00 17.51 -22.84
N ALA A 504 17.97 18.02 -21.61
CA ALA A 504 18.67 19.25 -21.22
C ALA A 504 19.82 18.95 -20.26
N GLU A 505 20.86 19.76 -20.28
CA GLU A 505 21.92 19.71 -19.26
C GLU A 505 21.34 20.14 -17.91
N PHE A 506 21.59 19.34 -16.87
CA PHE A 506 21.12 19.60 -15.52
C PHE A 506 22.09 18.97 -14.51
N LEU A 507 22.67 19.83 -13.65
CA LEU A 507 23.73 19.50 -12.70
C LEU A 507 24.90 18.78 -13.38
N GLY A 508 25.32 19.26 -14.57
CA GLY A 508 26.47 18.74 -15.32
C GLY A 508 26.23 17.40 -16.05
N LYS A 509 24.98 16.92 -16.15
CA LYS A 509 24.61 15.76 -16.97
C LYS A 509 23.32 16.02 -17.73
N LYS A 510 23.20 15.42 -18.92
CA LYS A 510 21.93 15.40 -19.67
C LYS A 510 20.85 14.64 -18.93
N ALA A 511 19.70 15.28 -18.71
CA ALA A 511 18.51 14.69 -18.10
C ALA A 511 17.28 14.86 -19.03
N PRO A 512 16.37 13.87 -19.05
CA PRO A 512 15.13 13.96 -19.79
C PRO A 512 14.08 14.81 -19.06
N PHE A 513 13.67 15.92 -19.69
CA PHE A 513 12.56 16.76 -19.23
C PHE A 513 11.29 16.53 -20.08
N PRO A 514 10.08 16.70 -19.52
CA PRO A 514 8.83 16.54 -20.27
C PRO A 514 8.64 17.65 -21.31
N GLN A 515 8.29 17.30 -22.56
CA GLN A 515 7.95 18.33 -23.55
C GLN A 515 6.59 18.98 -23.32
N GLY A 516 5.67 18.27 -22.66
CA GLY A 516 4.24 18.61 -22.58
C GLY A 516 3.95 20.02 -22.04
N PRO A 517 4.47 20.39 -20.85
CA PRO A 517 4.24 21.70 -20.25
C PRO A 517 4.66 22.86 -21.15
N PHE A 518 5.84 22.77 -21.77
CA PHE A 518 6.38 23.81 -22.64
C PHE A 518 5.64 23.91 -23.98
N MET A 519 5.23 22.75 -24.51
CA MET A 519 4.42 22.69 -25.72
C MET A 519 3.04 23.32 -25.50
N LEU A 520 2.40 23.04 -24.37
CA LEU A 520 1.11 23.63 -24.00
C LEU A 520 1.25 25.15 -23.77
N ALA A 521 2.31 25.57 -23.07
CA ALA A 521 2.62 26.99 -22.90
C ALA A 521 2.75 27.74 -24.23
N SER A 522 3.34 27.10 -25.25
CA SER A 522 3.45 27.68 -26.58
C SER A 522 2.10 27.81 -27.30
N VAL A 523 1.18 26.87 -27.08
CA VAL A 523 -0.17 26.92 -27.66
C VAL A 523 -1.01 28.03 -27.02
N LEU A 524 -0.90 28.20 -25.70
CA LEU A 524 -1.70 29.17 -24.95
C LEU A 524 -1.29 30.63 -25.21
N LYS A 525 -0.06 30.86 -25.71
CA LYS A 525 0.49 32.20 -26.04
C LYS A 525 0.33 33.24 -24.93
N ALA A 526 0.31 32.78 -23.68
CA ALA A 526 0.21 33.62 -22.49
C ALA A 526 1.59 33.90 -21.88
N PRO A 527 1.71 34.96 -21.08
CA PRO A 527 2.91 35.20 -20.26
C PRO A 527 3.18 34.00 -19.35
N VAL A 528 4.44 33.60 -19.32
CA VAL A 528 4.94 32.46 -18.56
C VAL A 528 5.84 32.95 -17.44
N PHE A 529 5.58 32.47 -16.23
CA PHE A 529 6.34 32.74 -15.03
C PHE A 529 6.86 31.44 -14.42
N LEU A 530 7.99 31.51 -13.73
CA LEU A 530 8.46 30.44 -12.87
C LEU A 530 8.05 30.72 -11.42
N LEU A 531 7.80 29.64 -10.69
CA LEU A 531 7.44 29.73 -9.29
C LEU A 531 8.17 28.68 -8.46
N PHE A 532 8.93 29.14 -7.46
CA PHE A 532 9.63 28.29 -6.50
C PHE A 532 9.34 28.75 -5.06
N GLY A 533 8.78 27.86 -4.24
CA GLY A 533 8.48 28.13 -2.83
C GLY A 533 9.47 27.44 -1.91
N LEU A 534 10.61 28.07 -1.62
CA LEU A 534 11.69 27.47 -0.83
C LEU A 534 11.51 27.77 0.64
N ARG A 535 11.65 26.77 1.50
CA ARG A 535 11.71 26.99 2.95
C ARG A 535 13.08 27.53 3.34
N ASP A 536 13.09 28.50 4.25
CA ASP A 536 14.29 28.94 4.93
C ASP A 536 14.51 28.08 6.19
N ASP A 537 15.47 27.16 6.10
CA ASP A 537 15.82 26.26 7.19
C ASP A 537 16.73 26.91 8.25
N SER A 538 17.17 28.16 8.04
CA SER A 538 18.02 28.87 9.01
C SER A 538 17.24 29.47 10.19
N GLN A 539 15.92 29.59 10.06
CA GLN A 539 15.07 30.23 11.06
C GLN A 539 14.44 29.22 12.02
N SER A 540 14.24 29.62 13.28
CA SER A 540 13.60 28.80 14.32
C SER A 540 12.10 28.62 14.08
N LYS A 541 11.49 29.55 13.34
CA LYS A 541 10.13 29.47 12.84
C LYS A 541 10.16 29.18 11.33
N PRO A 542 9.22 28.40 10.81
CA PRO A 542 9.09 28.17 9.37
C PRO A 542 8.87 29.47 8.62
N HIS A 543 9.84 29.84 7.80
CA HIS A 543 9.77 30.99 6.89
C HIS A 543 9.94 30.50 5.46
N PHE A 544 9.27 31.11 4.49
CA PHE A 544 9.34 30.69 3.11
C PHE A 544 9.64 31.85 2.17
N ASN A 545 10.57 31.61 1.26
CA ASN A 545 10.90 32.48 0.15
C ASN A 545 10.16 32.00 -1.10
N VAL A 546 9.21 32.80 -1.57
CA VAL A 546 8.49 32.53 -2.82
C VAL A 546 9.11 33.37 -3.93
N TYR A 547 9.71 32.70 -4.90
CA TYR A 547 10.29 33.33 -6.08
C TYR A 547 9.28 33.29 -7.22
N PHE A 548 8.79 34.46 -7.62
CA PHE A 548 7.95 34.65 -8.79
C PHE A 548 8.78 35.37 -9.85
N GLU A 549 9.19 34.63 -10.88
CA GLU A 549 10.16 35.10 -11.87
C GLU A 549 9.56 35.10 -13.27
N HIS A 550 9.67 36.19 -14.01
CA HIS A 550 9.31 36.22 -15.43
C HIS A 550 10.15 35.22 -16.23
N PHE A 551 9.49 34.36 -17.00
CA PHE A 551 10.17 33.38 -17.84
C PHE A 551 10.15 33.77 -19.32
N SER A 552 8.98 34.19 -19.83
CA SER A 552 8.77 34.56 -21.22
C SER A 552 7.40 35.23 -21.40
N ASP A 553 7.30 36.25 -22.27
CA ASP A 553 6.00 36.84 -22.61
C ASP A 553 5.11 35.90 -23.42
N LYS A 554 5.74 35.06 -24.25
CA LYS A 554 5.11 34.00 -25.04
C LYS A 554 6.18 33.01 -25.50
N ILE A 555 5.90 31.73 -25.34
CA ILE A 555 6.78 30.68 -25.85
C ILE A 555 6.44 30.44 -27.33
N GLU A 556 7.34 30.83 -28.23
CA GLU A 556 7.18 30.60 -29.66
C GLU A 556 7.97 29.37 -30.11
N LEU A 557 7.28 28.43 -30.76
CA LEU A 557 7.90 27.23 -31.33
C LEU A 557 7.63 27.18 -32.84
N PRO A 558 8.41 27.91 -33.67
CA PRO A 558 8.19 27.98 -35.11
C PRO A 558 8.25 26.60 -35.77
N ARG A 559 7.35 26.30 -36.72
CA ARG A 559 7.23 24.95 -37.32
C ARG A 559 8.56 24.39 -37.86
N LYS A 560 9.40 25.23 -38.47
CA LYS A 560 10.68 24.83 -39.09
C LYS A 560 11.79 24.54 -38.07
N THR A 561 11.77 25.18 -36.90
CA THR A 561 12.81 25.08 -35.86
C THR A 561 12.25 24.56 -34.53
N ARG A 562 11.07 23.93 -34.57
CA ARG A 562 10.27 23.60 -33.37
C ARG A 562 11.05 22.83 -32.32
N GLU A 563 11.81 21.83 -32.75
CA GLU A 563 12.61 20.97 -31.87
C GLU A 563 13.75 21.75 -31.21
N GLN A 564 14.49 22.54 -31.99
CA GLN A 564 15.57 23.38 -31.48
C GLN A 564 15.06 24.46 -30.51
N SER A 565 13.97 25.15 -30.86
CA SER A 565 13.36 26.16 -30.00
C SER A 565 12.82 25.54 -28.71
N LEU A 566 12.23 24.35 -28.79
CA LEU A 566 11.75 23.61 -27.62
C LEU A 566 12.93 23.21 -26.71
N GLN A 567 14.02 22.70 -27.30
CA GLN A 567 15.25 22.37 -26.58
C GLN A 567 15.82 23.57 -25.83
N GLN A 568 15.87 24.75 -26.46
CA GLN A 568 16.34 25.99 -25.82
C GLN A 568 15.46 26.42 -24.65
N VAL A 569 14.13 26.34 -24.82
CA VAL A 569 13.17 26.69 -23.76
C VAL A 569 13.28 25.73 -22.58
N VAL A 570 13.39 24.43 -22.84
CA VAL A 570 13.57 23.41 -21.80
C VAL A 570 14.92 23.58 -21.09
N GLN A 571 16.00 23.89 -21.83
CA GLN A 571 17.29 24.19 -21.23
C GLN A 571 17.21 25.41 -20.31
N LYS A 572 16.60 26.51 -20.74
CA LYS A 572 16.40 27.70 -19.91
C LYS A 572 15.65 27.37 -18.61
N TYR A 573 14.63 26.52 -18.68
CA TYR A 573 13.94 26.05 -17.48
C TYR A 573 14.83 25.19 -16.58
N ALA A 574 15.59 24.25 -17.16
CA ALA A 574 16.52 23.40 -16.44
C ALA A 574 17.60 24.22 -15.71
N ASP A 575 18.13 25.28 -16.34
CA ASP A 575 19.12 26.19 -15.74
C ASP A 575 18.53 26.93 -14.53
N ARG A 576 17.27 27.37 -14.61
CA ARG A 576 16.59 28.01 -13.47
C ARG A 576 16.28 27.02 -12.37
N LEU A 577 15.84 25.81 -12.70
CA LEU A 577 15.67 24.74 -11.72
C LEU A 577 17.00 24.43 -11.02
N GLU A 578 18.10 24.32 -11.77
CA GLU A 578 19.45 24.07 -11.27
C GLU A 578 19.86 25.13 -10.25
N HIS A 579 19.71 26.41 -10.60
CA HIS A 579 19.98 27.53 -9.71
C HIS A 579 19.28 27.39 -8.35
N TYR A 580 17.99 27.07 -8.34
CA TYR A 580 17.25 26.92 -7.10
C TYR A 580 17.53 25.61 -6.37
N THR A 581 17.87 24.52 -7.07
CA THR A 581 18.32 23.28 -6.41
C THR A 581 19.65 23.48 -5.68
N LEU A 582 20.58 24.27 -6.24
CA LEU A 582 21.82 24.62 -5.54
C LEU A 582 21.56 25.49 -4.31
N LYS A 583 20.55 26.38 -4.39
CA LYS A 583 20.14 27.24 -3.26
C LYS A 583 19.46 26.46 -2.13
N ALA A 584 18.66 25.45 -2.45
CA ALA A 584 17.97 24.61 -1.48
C ALA A 584 18.12 23.11 -1.81
N PRO A 585 19.32 22.52 -1.62
CA PRO A 585 19.64 21.19 -2.14
C PRO A 585 18.75 20.07 -1.61
N LEU A 586 18.29 20.17 -0.36
CA LEU A 586 17.43 19.16 0.26
C LEU A 586 15.95 19.34 -0.04
N GLN A 587 15.57 20.30 -0.89
CA GLN A 587 14.16 20.62 -1.15
C GLN A 587 13.68 20.17 -2.52
N TRP A 588 14.50 19.50 -3.33
CA TRP A 588 14.10 18.97 -4.63
C TRP A 588 13.60 17.52 -4.55
N TYR A 589 12.30 17.34 -4.46
CA TYR A 589 11.72 16.07 -4.03
C TYR A 589 11.53 15.05 -5.16
N ASN A 590 12.60 14.73 -5.90
CA ASN A 590 12.61 13.66 -6.89
C ASN A 590 13.31 12.41 -6.36
N PHE A 591 12.50 11.43 -5.92
CA PHE A 591 12.96 10.16 -5.35
C PHE A 591 12.98 9.00 -6.35
N PHE A 592 13.33 9.30 -7.60
CA PHE A 592 13.60 8.34 -8.68
C PHE A 592 14.85 8.79 -9.45
N ASN A 593 15.40 7.93 -10.30
CA ASN A 593 16.56 8.30 -11.10
C ASN A 593 16.15 9.29 -12.21
N PHE A 594 16.43 10.57 -11.99
CA PHE A 594 16.02 11.65 -12.89
C PHE A 594 16.78 11.67 -14.22
N TRP A 595 18.01 11.13 -14.28
CA TRP A 595 18.87 11.19 -15.47
C TRP A 595 18.65 10.04 -16.47
N THR A 596 17.69 9.15 -16.21
CA THR A 596 17.43 7.98 -17.05
C THR A 596 15.95 7.90 -17.42
N LEU A 597 15.66 7.55 -18.67
CA LEU A 597 14.33 7.07 -19.06
C LEU A 597 14.18 5.62 -18.59
N SER A 598 12.98 5.23 -18.15
CA SER A 598 12.74 3.91 -17.55
C SER A 598 12.97 2.72 -18.50
N LYS A 599 13.16 2.98 -19.80
CA LYS A 599 13.37 1.98 -20.86
C LYS A 599 14.83 1.74 -21.30
N HIS A 600 15.83 2.44 -20.76
CA HIS A 600 17.20 2.40 -21.34
C HIS A 600 18.23 1.52 -20.60
N HIS A 601 17.83 0.48 -19.87
CA HIS A 601 18.79 -0.40 -19.18
C HIS A 601 19.31 -1.60 -20.00
N ASP A 602 18.94 -1.76 -21.28
CA ASP A 602 19.25 -2.98 -22.03
C ASP A 602 20.28 -2.88 -23.18
N GLU A 603 21.07 -1.80 -23.33
CA GLU A 603 22.00 -1.74 -24.49
C GLU A 603 23.44 -1.27 -24.25
N LYS A 604 23.88 -1.00 -23.02
CA LYS A 604 25.29 -0.61 -22.79
C LYS A 604 25.90 -1.17 -21.52
N GLU A 605 26.03 -2.49 -21.45
CA GLU A 605 27.07 -3.16 -20.63
C GLU A 605 27.57 -4.47 -21.27
N SER A 606 27.56 -4.55 -22.61
CA SER A 606 28.39 -5.51 -23.35
C SER A 606 29.21 -4.80 -24.42
N LYS A 607 30.36 -4.25 -24.01
CA LYS A 607 31.59 -4.22 -24.83
C LYS A 607 32.79 -4.35 -23.91
#